data_AF-A0A929F7Q4-F1
#
_entry.id   AF-A0A929F7Q4-F1
#
_cell.length_a   1.000
_cell.length_b   1.000
_cell.length_c   1.000
_cell.angle_alpha   90.00
_cell.angle_beta   90.00
_cell.angle_gamma   90.00
#
_symmetry.space_group_name_H-M   'P 1'
#
loop_
_entity.id
_entity.type
_entity.pdbx_description
1 polymer ?
#
loop_
_entity_poly.entity_id
_entity_poly.type
_entity_poly.pdbx_seq_one_letter_code
_entity_poly.pdbx_strand_id
1 'polypeptide(L)'
;MGNLSRPNSNDATGTANRSRSVVPMSGICSRCVDGCTGNCEVFKATFRGRELLYPGPFGEVTAGADKDYPVDYSHLNIQGYALGAKGLGEGIVGDPDTATFPMVKTEAEYGWDKKVKMRLPIFTGALGSTEIARKNWEHFAIGAALSGITIVCGENVCGIDPELELDSNNKIVKSPEMDRRIEIYQRYHQGYGEILVQMNVEDTRLGVAEYVNNKHGLDTIELKWGQGAKCIGGEIRVNSIERALELQRRGYIVTPDPSNKTIQA
;
A
#
# COMPACT_ATOMS: atom_id res chain seq x y z
N MET A 1 -24.11 -9.36 17.61
CA MET A 1 -23.58 -8.82 16.34
C MET A 1 -22.70 -9.90 15.73
N GLY A 2 -22.94 -10.30 14.49
CA GLY A 2 -22.15 -11.35 13.82
C GLY A 2 -20.71 -10.90 13.53
N ASN A 3 -19.85 -11.83 13.13
CA ASN A 3 -18.55 -11.47 12.59
C ASN A 3 -18.77 -10.70 11.27
N LEU A 4 -18.08 -9.58 11.09
CA LEU A 4 -18.17 -8.76 9.88
C LEU A 4 -17.42 -9.39 8.70
N SER A 5 -16.65 -10.45 8.89
CA SER A 5 -16.12 -11.25 7.78
C SER A 5 -16.52 -12.70 7.93
N ARG A 6 -16.25 -13.52 6.91
CA ARG A 6 -16.36 -14.96 7.01
C ARG A 6 -15.03 -15.56 7.50
N PRO A 7 -14.89 -15.89 8.79
CA PRO A 7 -13.69 -16.57 9.29
C PRO A 7 -13.52 -17.97 8.67
N ASN A 8 -12.28 -18.48 8.64
CA ASN A 8 -11.93 -19.83 8.17
C ASN A 8 -12.18 -20.11 6.68
N SER A 9 -12.42 -19.10 5.87
CA SER A 9 -12.70 -19.23 4.44
C SER A 9 -12.51 -17.90 3.72
N ASN A 10 -11.39 -17.72 3.04
CA ASN A 10 -11.08 -16.46 2.34
C ASN A 10 -10.23 -16.70 1.09
N ASP A 11 -10.49 -15.93 0.03
CA ASP A 11 -9.79 -16.02 -1.25
C ASP A 11 -8.30 -15.63 -1.13
N ALA A 12 -7.99 -14.59 -0.34
CA ALA A 12 -6.63 -14.12 -0.12
C ALA A 12 -5.76 -15.19 0.58
N THR A 13 -6.36 -16.11 1.36
CA THR A 13 -5.64 -17.25 1.94
C THR A 13 -5.79 -18.53 1.10
N GLY A 14 -6.56 -18.49 0.01
CA GLY A 14 -6.89 -19.63 -0.85
C GLY A 14 -7.60 -20.74 -0.06
N THR A 15 -8.49 -20.36 0.86
CA THR A 15 -9.17 -21.28 1.77
C THR A 15 -10.68 -21.27 1.59
N ALA A 16 -11.31 -22.41 1.85
CA ALA A 16 -12.76 -22.55 1.81
C ALA A 16 -13.27 -23.56 2.83
N ASN A 17 -14.43 -23.28 3.44
CA ASN A 17 -15.14 -24.29 4.21
C ASN A 17 -15.78 -25.34 3.29
N ARG A 18 -15.65 -26.62 3.66
CA ARG A 18 -16.38 -27.72 3.02
C ARG A 18 -17.89 -27.67 3.29
N SER A 19 -18.28 -27.27 4.51
CA SER A 19 -19.68 -27.22 4.93
C SER A 19 -20.31 -25.88 4.60
N ARG A 20 -21.62 -25.89 4.30
CA ARG A 20 -22.45 -24.68 4.26
C ARG A 20 -22.87 -24.23 5.66
N SER A 21 -23.06 -25.19 6.57
CA SER A 21 -23.36 -24.92 7.98
C SER A 21 -22.06 -24.67 8.73
N VAL A 22 -21.78 -23.39 9.00
CA VAL A 22 -20.58 -22.92 9.73
C VAL A 22 -21.01 -21.99 10.86
N VAL A 23 -20.26 -22.00 11.96
CA VAL A 23 -20.47 -21.06 13.06
C VAL A 23 -20.10 -19.66 12.57
N PRO A 24 -20.98 -18.65 12.62
CA PRO A 24 -20.65 -17.33 12.07
C PRO A 24 -19.45 -16.65 12.73
N MET A 25 -19.24 -16.87 14.03
CA MET A 25 -18.18 -16.20 14.79
C MET A 25 -16.78 -16.74 14.48
N SER A 26 -16.66 -18.05 14.26
CA SER A 26 -15.37 -18.74 14.10
C SER A 26 -15.18 -19.37 12.73
N GLY A 27 -16.25 -19.62 11.97
CA GLY A 27 -16.21 -20.26 10.66
C GLY A 27 -15.97 -21.76 10.72
N ILE A 28 -15.98 -22.35 11.91
CA ILE A 28 -15.87 -23.81 12.10
C ILE A 28 -17.15 -24.46 11.57
N CYS A 29 -17.01 -25.56 10.83
CA CYS A 29 -18.15 -26.35 10.35
C CYS A 29 -18.92 -26.93 11.52
N SER A 30 -20.27 -26.95 11.47
CA SER A 30 -21.11 -27.57 12.51
C SER A 30 -20.75 -29.04 12.77
N ARG A 31 -20.13 -29.70 11.79
CA ARG A 31 -19.50 -31.03 11.92
C ARG A 31 -18.07 -30.99 11.41
N CYS A 32 -17.11 -30.90 12.33
CA CYS A 32 -15.69 -31.12 12.05
C CYS A 32 -15.37 -32.61 12.26
N VAL A 33 -14.82 -33.27 11.25
CA VAL A 33 -14.50 -34.70 11.29
C VAL A 33 -13.00 -34.92 11.26
N ASP A 34 -12.54 -36.00 11.88
CA ASP A 34 -11.13 -36.40 11.96
C ASP A 34 -10.49 -36.63 10.58
N GLY A 35 -11.22 -37.21 9.62
CA GLY A 35 -10.80 -37.43 8.23
C GLY A 35 -11.17 -36.29 7.28
N CYS A 36 -11.28 -35.06 7.76
CA CYS A 36 -11.66 -33.92 6.90
C CYS A 36 -10.55 -33.63 5.90
N THR A 37 -10.82 -33.81 4.61
CA THR A 37 -9.93 -33.41 3.51
C THR A 37 -10.01 -31.90 3.21
N GLY A 38 -10.22 -31.10 4.26
CA GLY A 38 -10.64 -29.70 4.17
C GLY A 38 -9.68 -28.78 3.39
N ASN A 39 -10.10 -27.52 3.24
CA ASN A 39 -9.22 -26.42 2.81
C ASN A 39 -9.56 -25.14 3.59
N CYS A 40 -10.18 -25.26 4.77
CA CYS A 40 -10.40 -24.10 5.65
C CYS A 40 -9.08 -23.68 6.30
N GLU A 41 -9.04 -22.48 6.87
CA GLU A 41 -7.81 -21.95 7.49
C GLU A 41 -7.31 -22.86 8.63
N VAL A 42 -8.20 -23.42 9.48
CA VAL A 42 -7.80 -24.42 10.49
C VAL A 42 -7.10 -25.63 9.86
N PHE A 43 -7.67 -26.22 8.80
CA PHE A 43 -7.07 -27.38 8.14
C PHE A 43 -5.72 -27.01 7.53
N LYS A 44 -5.63 -25.90 6.80
CA LYS A 44 -4.39 -25.51 6.14
C LYS A 44 -3.32 -25.13 7.19
N ALA A 45 -3.72 -24.64 8.36
CA ALA A 45 -2.81 -24.26 9.44
C ALA A 45 -2.12 -25.46 10.09
N THR A 46 -2.71 -26.66 10.09
CA THR A 46 -2.04 -27.84 10.63
C THR A 46 -0.80 -28.24 9.81
N PHE A 47 -0.80 -27.93 8.50
CA PHE A 47 0.31 -28.24 7.60
C PHE A 47 1.22 -27.05 7.33
N ARG A 48 0.66 -25.85 7.17
CA ARG A 48 1.38 -24.63 6.72
C ARG A 48 1.66 -23.66 7.86
N GLY A 49 1.03 -23.83 9.03
CA GLY A 49 1.25 -23.02 10.22
C GLY A 49 1.15 -21.52 9.94
N ARG A 50 2.22 -20.79 10.31
CA ARG A 50 2.31 -19.33 10.19
C ARG A 50 2.30 -18.81 8.76
N GLU A 51 2.50 -19.67 7.76
CA GLU A 51 2.45 -19.25 6.36
C GLU A 51 1.10 -18.64 5.97
N LEU A 52 0.01 -19.09 6.61
CA LEU A 52 -1.35 -18.58 6.38
C LEU A 52 -1.58 -17.15 6.84
N LEU A 53 -0.67 -16.57 7.63
CA LEU A 53 -0.80 -15.18 8.06
C LEU A 53 -0.62 -14.20 6.88
N TYR A 54 -0.05 -14.66 5.77
CA TYR A 54 0.17 -13.84 4.58
C TYR A 54 -0.78 -14.22 3.45
N PRO A 55 -1.37 -13.23 2.77
CA PRO A 55 -2.10 -13.44 1.52
C PRO A 55 -1.23 -14.10 0.44
N GLY A 56 -1.85 -14.89 -0.43
CA GLY A 56 -1.22 -15.50 -1.60
C GLY A 56 -2.08 -15.39 -2.86
N PRO A 57 -1.50 -15.65 -4.05
CA PRO A 57 -0.09 -15.94 -4.30
C PRO A 57 0.82 -14.70 -4.11
N PHE A 58 1.99 -14.89 -3.49
CA PHE A 58 2.88 -13.78 -3.14
C PHE A 58 3.48 -13.11 -4.39
N GLY A 59 3.52 -11.76 -4.40
CA GLY A 59 4.19 -10.97 -5.43
C GLY A 59 3.40 -10.73 -6.71
N GLU A 60 2.27 -11.43 -6.88
CA GLU A 60 1.40 -11.34 -8.07
C GLU A 60 0.04 -10.71 -7.76
N VAL A 61 -0.32 -10.56 -6.48
CA VAL A 61 -1.61 -9.99 -6.05
C VAL A 61 -1.46 -8.86 -5.06
N THR A 62 -2.50 -8.05 -4.97
CA THR A 62 -2.77 -7.14 -3.84
C THR A 62 -4.06 -7.61 -3.16
N ALA A 63 -4.02 -7.84 -1.85
CA ALA A 63 -5.19 -8.29 -1.10
C ALA A 63 -5.98 -7.10 -0.56
N GLY A 64 -7.30 -7.10 -0.78
CA GLY A 64 -8.25 -6.13 -0.23
C GLY A 64 -8.86 -6.57 1.11
N ALA A 65 -9.74 -5.74 1.65
CA ALA A 65 -10.56 -6.13 2.80
C ALA A 65 -11.71 -7.07 2.38
N ASP A 66 -11.95 -8.11 3.17
CA ASP A 66 -13.10 -9.04 3.03
C ASP A 66 -14.07 -8.91 4.22
N LYS A 67 -14.34 -7.67 4.61
CA LYS A 67 -15.29 -7.35 5.68
C LYS A 67 -16.55 -6.76 5.06
N ASP A 68 -17.69 -7.24 5.52
CA ASP A 68 -18.99 -6.60 5.42
C ASP A 68 -19.02 -5.41 6.39
N TYR A 69 -18.75 -4.22 5.86
CA TYR A 69 -18.73 -3.01 6.65
C TYR A 69 -20.18 -2.54 6.88
N PRO A 70 -20.55 -2.17 8.13
CA PRO A 70 -21.91 -1.79 8.46
C PRO A 70 -22.37 -0.47 7.80
N VAL A 71 -21.43 0.28 7.23
CA VAL A 71 -21.66 1.52 6.49
C VAL A 71 -20.71 1.52 5.30
N ASP A 72 -21.24 1.86 4.13
CA ASP A 72 -20.50 2.09 2.90
C ASP A 72 -21.06 3.33 2.17
N TYR A 73 -20.49 3.66 1.02
CA TYR A 73 -20.94 4.82 0.25
C TYR A 73 -22.38 4.71 -0.29
N SER A 74 -22.96 3.51 -0.38
CA SER A 74 -24.35 3.33 -0.82
C SER A 74 -25.38 3.83 0.20
N HIS A 75 -24.96 3.97 1.47
CA HIS A 75 -25.78 4.53 2.54
C HIS A 75 -25.84 6.06 2.50
N LEU A 76 -25.00 6.70 1.68
CA LEU A 76 -24.90 8.14 1.56
C LEU A 76 -25.58 8.60 0.26
N ASN A 77 -26.39 9.65 0.35
CA ASN A 77 -26.93 10.34 -0.82
C ASN A 77 -26.57 11.83 -0.73
N ILE A 78 -25.99 12.37 -1.81
CA ILE A 78 -25.66 13.78 -1.91
C ILE A 78 -26.92 14.53 -2.33
N GLN A 79 -27.49 15.31 -1.42
CA GLN A 79 -28.65 16.15 -1.73
C GLN A 79 -28.21 17.37 -2.53
N GLY A 80 -28.76 17.51 -3.74
CA GLY A 80 -28.60 18.70 -4.57
C GLY A 80 -29.40 19.89 -4.03
N TYR A 81 -29.10 21.07 -4.56
CA TYR A 81 -29.84 22.30 -4.28
C TYR A 81 -30.66 22.70 -5.51
N ALA A 82 -31.81 23.35 -5.29
CA ALA A 82 -32.68 23.81 -6.38
C ALA A 82 -32.10 24.98 -7.18
N LEU A 83 -31.18 25.76 -6.59
CA LEU A 83 -30.57 26.95 -7.19
C LEU A 83 -29.10 27.05 -6.83
N GLY A 84 -28.32 27.59 -7.76
CA GLY A 84 -26.88 27.80 -7.62
C GLY A 84 -26.05 26.57 -7.96
N ALA A 85 -24.76 26.80 -8.21
CA ALA A 85 -23.76 25.77 -8.38
C ALA A 85 -22.50 26.15 -7.60
N LYS A 86 -21.86 25.16 -6.97
CA LYS A 86 -20.56 25.30 -6.31
C LYS A 86 -19.53 24.46 -7.04
N GLY A 87 -18.27 24.88 -6.97
CA GLY A 87 -17.17 24.18 -7.67
C GLY A 87 -17.09 24.50 -9.16
N LEU A 88 -17.69 25.61 -9.61
CA LEU A 88 -17.37 26.19 -10.91
C LEU A 88 -16.07 27.01 -10.80
N GLY A 89 -15.46 27.32 -11.95
CA GLY A 89 -14.29 28.20 -12.00
C GLY A 89 -14.58 29.62 -11.47
N GLU A 90 -13.51 30.34 -11.16
CA GLU A 90 -13.59 31.70 -10.60
C GLU A 90 -14.37 32.65 -11.53
N GLY A 91 -15.29 33.42 -10.95
CA GLY A 91 -16.12 34.37 -11.70
C GLY A 91 -17.28 33.77 -12.50
N ILE A 92 -17.44 32.44 -12.51
CA ILE A 92 -18.57 31.78 -13.19
C ILE A 92 -19.78 31.77 -12.24
N VAL A 93 -20.86 32.42 -12.69
CA VAL A 93 -22.16 32.39 -12.00
C VAL A 93 -22.75 30.99 -12.14
N GLY A 94 -23.35 30.43 -11.09
CA GLY A 94 -23.99 29.12 -11.13
C GLY A 94 -25.45 29.20 -11.54
N ASP A 95 -25.73 29.21 -12.83
CA ASP A 95 -27.06 29.25 -13.44
C ASP A 95 -27.28 28.07 -14.41
N PRO A 96 -28.49 27.88 -14.99
CA PRO A 96 -28.76 26.74 -15.88
C PRO A 96 -27.88 26.65 -17.13
N ASP A 97 -27.31 27.76 -17.61
CA ASP A 97 -26.49 27.80 -18.82
C ASP A 97 -25.02 27.45 -18.52
N THR A 98 -24.61 27.56 -17.26
CA THR A 98 -23.22 27.40 -16.79
C THR A 98 -23.01 26.16 -15.93
N ALA A 99 -24.06 25.67 -15.25
CA ALA A 99 -24.04 24.47 -14.41
C ALA A 99 -23.98 23.17 -15.26
N THR A 100 -22.93 23.04 -16.06
CA THR A 100 -22.69 21.90 -16.96
C THR A 100 -21.48 21.09 -16.49
N PHE A 101 -21.45 19.79 -16.79
CA PHE A 101 -20.34 18.92 -16.35
C PHE A 101 -18.94 19.40 -16.78
N PRO A 102 -18.72 19.92 -18.02
CA PRO A 102 -17.41 20.40 -18.42
C PRO A 102 -16.91 21.64 -17.65
N MET A 103 -17.81 22.37 -16.99
CA MET A 103 -17.49 23.59 -16.25
C MET A 103 -17.14 23.33 -14.78
N VAL A 104 -17.25 22.08 -14.32
CA VAL A 104 -16.88 21.67 -12.96
C VAL A 104 -15.36 21.73 -12.82
N LYS A 105 -14.91 22.48 -11.82
CA LYS A 105 -13.51 22.56 -11.41
C LYS A 105 -13.23 21.48 -10.37
N THR A 106 -12.38 20.53 -10.73
CA THR A 106 -11.95 19.44 -9.84
C THR A 106 -10.60 19.70 -9.17
N GLU A 107 -9.94 20.82 -9.49
CA GLU A 107 -8.67 21.16 -8.87
C GLU A 107 -8.82 21.34 -7.36
N ALA A 108 -7.80 20.92 -6.63
CA ALA A 108 -7.73 21.03 -5.18
C ALA A 108 -6.32 21.41 -4.76
N GLU A 109 -6.15 21.76 -3.49
CA GLU A 109 -4.83 21.94 -2.88
C GLU A 109 -4.80 21.36 -1.47
N TYR A 110 -3.62 20.90 -1.04
CA TYR A 110 -3.37 20.51 0.34
C TYR A 110 -2.04 21.09 0.84
N GLY A 111 -1.82 20.99 2.15
CA GLY A 111 -0.70 21.61 2.86
C GLY A 111 -1.14 22.84 3.65
N TRP A 112 -0.30 23.27 4.59
CA TRP A 112 -0.58 24.43 5.46
C TRP A 112 0.10 25.69 4.93
N ASP A 113 1.43 25.80 5.10
CA ASP A 113 2.23 26.94 4.61
C ASP A 113 2.63 26.79 3.14
N LYS A 114 3.11 25.60 2.77
CA LYS A 114 3.39 25.22 1.39
C LYS A 114 2.19 24.47 0.83
N LYS A 115 1.65 24.95 -0.28
CA LYS A 115 0.49 24.35 -0.93
C LYS A 115 0.90 23.54 -2.15
N VAL A 116 0.41 22.31 -2.24
CA VAL A 116 0.54 21.47 -3.44
C VAL A 116 -0.79 21.49 -4.17
N LYS A 117 -0.78 21.98 -5.41
CA LYS A 117 -1.96 22.04 -6.27
C LYS A 117 -2.15 20.71 -6.98
N MET A 118 -3.38 20.28 -7.15
CA MET A 118 -3.76 19.02 -7.80
C MET A 118 -4.86 19.29 -8.82
N ARG A 119 -4.90 18.51 -9.91
CA ARG A 119 -6.01 18.53 -10.86
C ARG A 119 -7.23 17.76 -10.37
N LEU A 120 -6.98 16.74 -9.54
CA LEU A 120 -7.98 15.90 -8.90
C LEU A 120 -7.57 15.66 -7.44
N PRO A 121 -8.50 15.66 -6.47
CA PRO A 121 -8.20 15.47 -5.05
C PRO A 121 -7.99 13.98 -4.72
N ILE A 122 -7.03 13.35 -5.40
CA ILE A 122 -6.77 11.92 -5.33
C ILE A 122 -5.29 11.71 -5.01
N PHE A 123 -5.03 10.78 -4.10
CA PHE A 123 -3.68 10.28 -3.85
C PHE A 123 -3.64 8.83 -4.30
N THR A 124 -2.49 8.38 -4.80
CA THR A 124 -2.27 6.94 -4.79
C THR A 124 -2.15 6.47 -3.34
N GLY A 125 -2.57 5.24 -3.04
CA GLY A 125 -2.11 4.60 -1.81
C GLY A 125 -0.57 4.52 -1.79
N ALA A 126 0.01 4.29 -0.62
CA ALA A 126 1.46 4.11 -0.47
C ALA A 126 1.91 2.78 -1.11
N LEU A 127 2.59 2.88 -2.25
CA LEU A 127 3.08 1.72 -3.02
C LEU A 127 4.56 1.48 -2.70
N GLY A 128 4.82 0.67 -1.68
CA GLY A 128 6.17 0.49 -1.12
C GLY A 128 7.04 -0.56 -1.82
N SER A 129 7.71 -1.35 -0.99
CA SER A 129 8.73 -2.35 -1.35
C SER A 129 8.20 -3.66 -1.96
N THR A 130 6.90 -3.80 -2.21
CA THR A 130 6.36 -5.06 -2.75
C THR A 130 6.71 -5.22 -4.23
N GLU A 131 6.88 -6.47 -4.66
CA GLU A 131 7.26 -6.76 -6.05
C GLU A 131 6.20 -6.28 -7.05
N ILE A 132 4.91 -6.40 -6.71
CA ILE A 132 3.82 -5.92 -7.56
C ILE A 132 3.86 -4.39 -7.76
N ALA A 133 4.22 -3.64 -6.70
CA ALA A 133 4.40 -2.19 -6.77
C ALA A 133 5.62 -1.84 -7.63
N ARG A 134 6.74 -2.54 -7.44
CA ARG A 134 7.97 -2.33 -8.22
C ARG A 134 7.77 -2.59 -9.72
N LYS A 135 7.13 -3.71 -10.08
CA LYS A 135 6.86 -4.09 -11.48
C LYS A 135 5.97 -3.09 -12.20
N ASN A 136 4.95 -2.56 -11.51
CA ASN A 136 3.96 -1.66 -12.11
C ASN A 136 4.23 -0.17 -11.86
N TRP A 137 5.33 0.17 -11.16
CA TRP A 137 5.60 1.53 -10.71
C TRP A 137 5.55 2.55 -11.85
N GLU A 138 6.15 2.22 -12.99
CA GLU A 138 6.20 3.11 -14.15
C GLU A 138 4.80 3.55 -14.61
N HIS A 139 3.85 2.63 -14.66
CA HIS A 139 2.46 2.92 -15.03
C HIS A 139 1.79 3.86 -14.02
N PHE A 140 1.99 3.62 -12.72
CA PHE A 140 1.44 4.46 -11.66
C PHE A 140 2.06 5.85 -11.65
N ALA A 141 3.38 5.95 -11.74
CA ALA A 141 4.11 7.21 -11.69
C ALA A 141 3.78 8.11 -12.89
N ILE A 142 3.79 7.55 -14.10
CA ILE A 142 3.43 8.30 -15.32
C ILE A 142 1.95 8.71 -15.27
N GLY A 143 1.06 7.78 -14.92
CA GLY A 143 -0.37 8.07 -14.82
C GLY A 143 -0.68 9.15 -13.79
N ALA A 144 -0.05 9.10 -12.62
CA ALA A 144 -0.22 10.10 -11.57
C ALA A 144 0.29 11.49 -11.99
N ALA A 145 1.49 11.55 -12.57
CA ALA A 145 2.10 12.79 -13.02
C ALA A 145 1.26 13.48 -14.11
N LEU A 146 0.79 12.72 -15.12
CA LEU A 146 -0.05 13.25 -16.20
C LEU A 146 -1.44 13.66 -15.71
N SER A 147 -2.01 12.91 -14.79
CA SER A 147 -3.34 13.20 -14.21
C SER A 147 -3.30 14.36 -13.22
N GLY A 148 -2.12 14.79 -12.78
CA GLY A 148 -1.96 15.87 -11.80
C GLY A 148 -2.44 15.49 -10.40
N ILE A 149 -2.22 14.23 -10.01
CA ILE A 149 -2.52 13.70 -8.67
C ILE A 149 -1.22 13.43 -7.90
N THR A 150 -1.32 13.33 -6.58
CA THR A 150 -0.16 13.00 -5.75
C THR A 150 0.07 11.48 -5.72
N ILE A 151 1.31 11.06 -5.91
CA ILE A 151 1.73 9.67 -5.77
C ILE A 151 2.53 9.49 -4.49
N VAL A 152 2.29 8.38 -3.79
CA VAL A 152 3.00 8.03 -2.56
C VAL A 152 3.90 6.82 -2.83
N CYS A 153 5.20 7.05 -2.84
CA CYS A 153 6.22 6.00 -2.81
C CYS A 153 6.27 5.44 -1.38
N GLY A 154 5.79 4.20 -1.19
CA GLY A 154 5.71 3.61 0.14
C GLY A 154 7.09 3.29 0.74
N GLU A 155 7.10 2.85 1.99
CA GLU A 155 8.33 2.59 2.75
C GLU A 155 9.25 1.49 2.17
N ASN A 156 10.44 1.38 2.77
CA ASN A 156 11.42 0.30 2.60
C ASN A 156 11.97 0.12 1.18
N VAL A 157 11.64 0.97 0.21
CA VAL A 157 12.14 0.87 -1.17
C VAL A 157 13.67 0.84 -1.21
N CYS A 158 14.33 1.75 -0.48
CA CYS A 158 15.79 1.78 -0.42
C CYS A 158 16.37 0.55 0.30
N GLY A 159 15.80 0.18 1.45
CA GLY A 159 16.35 -0.90 2.26
C GLY A 159 16.25 -2.28 1.61
N ILE A 160 15.29 -2.48 0.72
CA ILE A 160 15.14 -3.69 -0.10
C ILE A 160 15.73 -3.54 -1.51
N ASP A 161 16.50 -2.50 -1.77
CA ASP A 161 17.21 -2.34 -3.03
C ASP A 161 18.44 -3.27 -3.03
N PRO A 162 18.58 -4.21 -3.99
CA PRO A 162 19.76 -5.06 -4.09
C PRO A 162 21.04 -4.28 -4.37
N GLU A 163 20.93 -3.11 -5.01
CA GLU A 163 22.06 -2.26 -5.41
C GLU A 163 22.28 -1.09 -4.43
N LEU A 164 21.72 -1.21 -3.22
CA LEU A 164 21.93 -0.26 -2.12
C LEU A 164 23.41 -0.16 -1.74
N GLU A 165 23.96 1.04 -1.73
CA GLU A 165 25.29 1.34 -1.19
C GLU A 165 25.17 2.28 0.02
N LEU A 166 25.86 1.94 1.10
CA LEU A 166 25.85 2.68 2.36
C LEU A 166 27.24 3.25 2.69
N ASP A 167 27.27 4.40 3.34
CA ASP A 167 28.50 4.98 3.87
C ASP A 167 28.96 4.31 5.17
N SER A 168 30.07 4.79 5.75
CA SER A 168 30.60 4.29 7.03
C SER A 168 29.67 4.52 8.23
N ASN A 169 28.68 5.41 8.10
CA ASN A 169 27.66 5.70 9.12
C ASN A 169 26.35 4.93 8.86
N ASN A 170 26.37 3.98 7.92
CA ASN A 170 25.21 3.17 7.52
C ASN A 170 24.07 4.02 6.91
N LYS A 171 24.41 5.12 6.24
CA LYS A 171 23.49 6.02 5.51
C LYS A 171 23.57 5.81 4.02
N ILE A 172 22.47 6.04 3.31
CA ILE A 172 22.38 5.80 1.87
C ILE A 172 23.30 6.74 1.09
N VAL A 173 24.14 6.15 0.24
CA VAL A 173 24.91 6.85 -0.80
C VAL A 173 24.30 6.61 -2.17
N LYS A 174 23.69 5.44 -2.39
CA LYS A 174 23.07 5.05 -3.65
C LYS A 174 21.89 4.11 -3.42
N SER A 175 20.75 4.41 -4.03
CA SER A 175 19.59 3.51 -4.14
C SER A 175 18.97 3.64 -5.52
N PRO A 176 19.40 2.80 -6.49
CA PRO A 176 18.91 2.86 -7.86
C PRO A 176 17.40 2.71 -8.00
N GLU A 177 16.71 1.92 -7.17
CA GLU A 177 15.25 1.83 -7.28
C GLU A 177 14.54 3.09 -6.78
N MET A 178 15.03 3.74 -5.72
CA MET A 178 14.45 5.03 -5.32
C MET A 178 14.69 6.10 -6.39
N ASP A 179 15.89 6.15 -6.96
CA ASP A 179 16.23 7.06 -8.04
C ASP A 179 15.31 6.87 -9.25
N ARG A 180 15.20 5.62 -9.74
CA ARG A 180 14.32 5.26 -10.84
C ARG A 180 12.89 5.70 -10.58
N ARG A 181 12.37 5.45 -9.37
CA ARG A 181 10.98 5.76 -9.03
C ARG A 181 10.69 7.26 -9.09
N ILE A 182 11.59 8.07 -8.55
CA ILE A 182 11.48 9.54 -8.54
C ILE A 182 11.67 10.11 -9.94
N GLU A 183 12.70 9.68 -10.66
CA GLU A 183 13.04 10.20 -12.00
C GLU A 183 11.92 9.93 -13.03
N ILE A 184 11.27 8.75 -12.96
CA ILE A 184 10.13 8.44 -13.82
C ILE A 184 8.99 9.43 -13.57
N TYR A 185 8.64 9.71 -12.31
CA TYR A 185 7.58 10.68 -12.00
C TYR A 185 7.95 12.09 -12.48
N GLN A 186 9.16 12.56 -12.13
CA GLN A 186 9.63 13.90 -12.46
C GLN A 186 9.65 14.16 -13.97
N ARG A 187 9.99 13.15 -14.79
CA ARG A 187 10.00 13.26 -16.25
C ARG A 187 8.66 13.70 -16.86
N TYR A 188 7.54 13.32 -16.24
CA TYR A 188 6.19 13.60 -16.74
C TYR A 188 5.42 14.61 -15.89
N HIS A 189 6.02 15.12 -14.82
CA HIS A 189 5.38 16.08 -13.92
C HIS A 189 5.12 17.41 -14.62
N GLN A 190 3.89 17.93 -14.48
CA GLN A 190 3.44 19.17 -15.13
C GLN A 190 3.10 20.27 -14.11
N GLY A 191 3.68 20.22 -12.91
CA GLY A 191 3.43 21.21 -11.86
C GLY A 191 2.17 20.98 -11.01
N TYR A 192 1.48 19.84 -11.18
CA TYR A 192 0.33 19.42 -10.36
C TYR A 192 0.61 18.07 -9.70
N GLY A 193 0.18 17.93 -8.44
CA GLY A 193 0.54 16.83 -7.56
C GLY A 193 2.00 16.89 -7.14
N GLU A 194 2.40 15.97 -6.27
CA GLU A 194 3.81 15.71 -5.96
C GLU A 194 4.07 14.20 -5.84
N ILE A 195 5.34 13.83 -5.68
CA ILE A 195 5.75 12.51 -5.21
C ILE A 195 6.12 12.60 -3.73
N LEU A 196 5.38 11.91 -2.87
CA LEU A 196 5.71 11.78 -1.45
C LEU A 196 6.50 10.49 -1.24
N VAL A 197 7.62 10.59 -0.53
CA VAL A 197 8.36 9.42 -0.05
C VAL A 197 7.90 9.13 1.37
N GLN A 198 7.25 7.99 1.56
CA GLN A 198 6.81 7.50 2.86
C GLN A 198 7.96 6.81 3.57
N MET A 199 8.12 7.09 4.86
CA MET A 199 9.20 6.58 5.69
C MET A 199 8.68 5.86 6.93
N ASN A 200 9.33 4.75 7.24
CA ASN A 200 9.22 4.05 8.52
C ASN A 200 10.51 4.19 9.36
N VAL A 201 10.63 3.36 10.40
CA VAL A 201 11.77 3.38 11.33
C VAL A 201 13.06 2.94 10.63
N GLU A 202 13.01 1.92 9.76
CA GLU A 202 14.15 1.45 8.99
C GLU A 202 14.64 2.51 8.00
N ASP A 203 13.72 3.17 7.29
CA ASP A 203 14.05 4.27 6.36
C ASP A 203 14.70 5.45 7.09
N THR A 204 14.26 5.74 8.32
CA THR A 204 14.86 6.77 9.18
C THR A 204 16.31 6.40 9.55
N ARG A 205 16.56 5.13 9.90
CA ARG A 205 17.93 4.66 10.21
C ARG A 205 18.84 4.78 8.98
N LEU A 206 18.33 4.45 7.80
CA LEU A 206 19.06 4.54 6.52
C LEU A 206 19.27 5.98 6.03
N GLY A 207 18.55 6.96 6.58
CA GLY A 207 18.65 8.36 6.14
C GLY A 207 17.97 8.62 4.80
N VAL A 208 16.81 8.01 4.56
CA VAL A 208 16.06 8.18 3.31
C VAL A 208 15.66 9.63 3.08
N ALA A 209 15.21 10.35 4.12
CA ALA A 209 14.83 11.77 4.01
C ALA A 209 16.00 12.61 3.51
N GLU A 210 17.17 12.45 4.12
CA GLU A 210 18.39 13.17 3.75
C GLU A 210 18.82 12.82 2.32
N TYR A 211 18.75 11.53 1.95
CA TYR A 211 19.09 11.08 0.60
C TYR A 211 18.18 11.71 -0.46
N VAL A 212 16.85 11.63 -0.31
CA VAL A 212 15.91 12.14 -1.33
C VAL A 212 15.89 13.66 -1.39
N ASN A 213 16.10 14.34 -0.26
CA ASN A 213 16.26 15.80 -0.24
C ASN A 213 17.55 16.23 -0.94
N ASN A 214 18.70 15.64 -0.57
CA ASN A 214 19.99 16.07 -1.10
C ASN A 214 20.18 15.73 -2.58
N LYS A 215 19.71 14.56 -3.03
CA LYS A 215 19.92 14.10 -4.40
C LYS A 215 18.82 14.54 -5.36
N HIS A 216 17.56 14.48 -4.93
CA HIS A 216 16.40 14.69 -5.80
C HIS A 216 15.65 16.00 -5.51
N GLY A 217 16.05 16.75 -4.48
CA GLY A 217 15.42 18.01 -4.11
C GLY A 217 14.01 17.88 -3.54
N LEU A 218 13.63 16.69 -3.07
CA LEU A 218 12.33 16.50 -2.42
C LEU A 218 12.32 17.14 -1.03
N ASP A 219 11.43 18.09 -0.80
CA ASP A 219 11.31 18.85 0.45
C ASP A 219 10.13 18.38 1.33
N THR A 220 9.43 17.33 0.92
CA THR A 220 8.29 16.72 1.60
C THR A 220 8.49 15.21 1.76
N ILE A 221 8.06 14.68 2.90
CA ILE A 221 8.04 13.24 3.21
C ILE A 221 6.74 12.90 3.94
N GLU A 222 6.35 11.62 3.90
CA GLU A 222 5.24 11.11 4.69
C GLU A 222 5.78 10.22 5.82
N LEU A 223 5.44 10.52 7.07
CA LEU A 223 5.83 9.66 8.21
C LEU A 223 4.75 8.62 8.48
N LYS A 224 5.10 7.34 8.33
CA LYS A 224 4.19 6.24 8.59
C LYS A 224 4.18 5.87 10.07
N TRP A 225 3.06 6.14 10.74
CA TRP A 225 2.84 5.74 12.14
C TRP A 225 2.14 4.38 12.31
N GLY A 226 1.62 3.82 11.22
CA GLY A 226 0.93 2.53 11.19
C GLY A 226 0.20 2.32 9.87
N GLN A 227 -0.30 1.11 9.63
CA GLN A 227 -1.20 0.84 8.51
C GLN A 227 -2.37 -0.04 8.95
N GLY A 228 -3.52 0.06 8.28
CA GLY A 228 -4.71 -0.70 8.68
C GLY A 228 -4.50 -2.23 8.75
N ALA A 229 -3.54 -2.76 7.98
CA ALA A 229 -3.25 -4.19 7.94
C ALA A 229 -2.16 -4.66 8.93
N LYS A 230 -1.24 -3.78 9.37
CA LYS A 230 -0.13 -4.14 10.28
C LYS A 230 0.43 -2.92 11.00
N CYS A 231 1.28 -3.14 12.00
CA CYS A 231 1.93 -2.04 12.72
C CYS A 231 2.94 -1.28 11.81
N ILE A 232 3.80 -0.45 12.40
CA ILE A 232 4.71 0.46 11.69
C ILE A 232 5.62 -0.24 10.65
N GLY A 233 6.06 -1.46 10.93
CA GLY A 233 7.05 -2.17 10.12
C GLY A 233 6.50 -2.66 8.77
N GLY A 234 7.25 -2.41 7.71
CA GLY A 234 7.04 -3.04 6.41
C GLY A 234 7.30 -4.54 6.48
N GLU A 235 6.55 -5.32 5.72
CA GLU A 235 6.53 -6.78 5.78
C GLU A 235 6.46 -7.30 4.35
N ILE A 236 7.47 -8.08 3.96
CA ILE A 236 7.63 -8.68 2.63
C ILE A 236 8.02 -10.15 2.77
N ARG A 237 7.68 -10.98 1.78
CA ARG A 237 8.35 -12.27 1.60
C ARG A 237 9.52 -12.14 0.63
N VAL A 238 10.49 -13.02 0.79
CA VAL A 238 11.63 -13.17 -0.10
C VAL A 238 11.71 -14.62 -0.56
N ASN A 239 12.23 -14.82 -1.78
CA ASN A 239 12.24 -16.13 -2.43
C ASN A 239 13.56 -16.89 -2.27
N SER A 240 14.56 -16.31 -1.59
CA SER A 240 15.87 -16.93 -1.42
C SER A 240 16.46 -16.70 -0.04
N ILE A 241 17.25 -17.68 0.40
CA ILE A 241 17.93 -17.64 1.71
C ILE A 241 19.03 -16.59 1.73
N GLU A 242 19.72 -16.37 0.62
CA GLU A 242 20.75 -15.35 0.47
C GLU A 242 20.16 -13.97 0.71
N ARG A 243 18.98 -13.70 0.14
CA ARG A 243 18.27 -12.43 0.32
C ARG A 243 17.78 -12.26 1.75
N ALA A 244 17.26 -13.33 2.35
CA ALA A 244 16.82 -13.33 3.74
C ALA A 244 17.98 -13.01 4.69
N LEU A 245 19.14 -13.64 4.52
CA LEU A 245 20.35 -13.39 5.29
C LEU A 245 20.88 -11.97 5.08
N GLU A 246 20.81 -11.44 3.86
CA GLU A 246 21.20 -10.07 3.56
C GLU A 246 20.33 -9.04 4.28
N LEU A 247 19.00 -9.19 4.24
CA LEU A 247 18.08 -8.31 4.96
C LEU A 247 18.30 -8.40 6.48
N GLN A 248 18.54 -9.60 7.01
CA GLN A 248 18.89 -9.78 8.42
C GLN A 248 20.17 -9.00 8.78
N ARG A 249 21.22 -9.07 7.95
CA ARG A 249 22.46 -8.28 8.14
C ARG A 249 22.21 -6.77 8.07
N ARG A 250 21.24 -6.31 7.27
CA ARG A 250 20.80 -4.92 7.20
C ARG A 250 19.94 -4.48 8.41
N GLY A 251 19.72 -5.37 9.38
CA GLY A 251 18.98 -5.08 10.61
C GLY A 251 17.47 -5.33 10.54
N TYR A 252 16.99 -5.96 9.47
CA TYR A 252 15.58 -6.36 9.37
C TYR A 252 15.28 -7.60 10.24
N ILE A 253 14.07 -7.65 10.78
CA ILE A 253 13.53 -8.84 11.43
C ILE A 253 13.10 -9.81 10.34
N VAL A 254 13.75 -10.98 10.28
CA VAL A 254 13.44 -12.02 9.29
C VAL A 254 12.93 -13.27 10.01
N THR A 255 11.76 -13.75 9.57
CA THR A 255 11.10 -14.91 10.16
C THR A 255 10.66 -15.89 9.06
N PRO A 256 10.97 -17.20 9.16
CA PRO A 256 11.81 -17.81 10.19
C PRO A 256 13.27 -17.31 10.13
N ASP A 257 14.03 -17.48 11.22
CA ASP A 257 15.42 -17.01 11.29
C ASP A 257 16.26 -17.68 10.19
N PRO A 258 16.74 -16.92 9.19
CA PRO A 258 17.44 -17.46 8.04
C PRO A 258 18.84 -17.98 8.41
N SER A 259 19.38 -17.64 9.57
CA SER A 259 20.68 -18.13 10.03
C SER A 259 20.62 -19.52 10.69
N ASN A 260 19.43 -19.99 11.03
CA ASN A 260 19.23 -21.26 11.71
C ASN A 260 19.35 -22.43 10.72
N LYS A 261 20.32 -23.33 10.94
CA LYS A 261 20.56 -24.50 10.08
C LYS A 261 19.35 -25.43 9.95
N THR A 262 18.51 -25.54 10.98
CA THR A 262 17.29 -26.34 10.93
C THR A 262 16.22 -25.72 10.02
N ILE A 263 16.27 -24.40 9.82
CA ILE A 263 15.40 -23.68 8.87
C ILE A 263 15.93 -23.79 7.44
N GLN A 264 17.25 -23.95 7.27
CA GLN A 264 17.89 -24.12 5.96
C GLN A 264 17.84 -25.56 5.42
N ALA A 265 17.64 -26.56 6.28
CA ALA A 265 17.60 -27.99 5.94
C ALA A 265 16.22 -28.41 5.42
#